data_AF-A0A645A9J2-F1
#
_entry.id   AF-A0A645A9J2-F1
#
_cell.length_a   1.000
_cell.length_b   1.000
_cell.length_c   1.000
_cell.angle_alpha   90.00
_cell.angle_beta   90.00
_cell.angle_gamma   90.00
#
_symmetry.space_group_name_H-M   'P 1'
#
loop_
_entity.id
_entity.type
_entity.pdbx_description
1 polymer ?
#
loop_
_entity_poly.entity_id
_entity_poly.type
_entity_poly.pdbx_seq_one_letter_code
_entity_poly.pdbx_strand_id
1 'polypeptide(L)'
;MSFMQKQIEEMIEVGRRAGLWGMDLAASDMPLALLVCNGIGAEWFPDWLRWLVGVICPSLIVISLPHDIEYFRGGGIRDRWIADWHFLCNGLRIAWFYKSRKVAAKTVVLWIILRIFGAAAFNWKRNEAK
;
A
#
# COMPACT_ATOMS: atom_id res chain seq x y z
N MET A 1 -18.93 10.47 -11.32
CA MET A 1 -17.96 9.96 -10.32
C MET A 1 -18.24 8.48 -10.12
N SER A 2 -17.29 7.61 -10.45
CA SER A 2 -17.44 6.17 -10.24
C SER A 2 -17.36 5.83 -8.75
N PHE A 3 -17.93 4.71 -8.32
CA PHE A 3 -17.89 4.25 -6.93
C PHE A 3 -16.46 4.12 -6.39
N MET A 4 -15.54 3.59 -7.21
CA MET A 4 -14.13 3.43 -6.82
C MET A 4 -13.41 4.76 -6.62
N GLN A 5 -13.73 5.78 -7.41
CA GLN A 5 -13.15 7.12 -7.23
C GLN A 5 -13.50 7.69 -5.85
N LYS A 6 -14.76 7.55 -5.42
CA LYS A 6 -15.17 7.97 -4.07
C LYS A 6 -14.40 7.24 -2.98
N GLN A 7 -14.19 5.94 -3.14
CA GLN A 7 -13.42 5.15 -2.16
C GLN A 7 -11.98 5.65 -2.03
N ILE A 8 -11.31 5.95 -3.15
CA ILE A 8 -9.94 6.48 -3.12
C ILE A 8 -9.89 7.87 -2.49
N GLU A 9 -10.85 8.74 -2.80
CA GLU A 9 -10.96 10.08 -2.19
C GLU A 9 -11.15 9.98 -0.66
N GLU A 10 -12.01 9.06 -0.19
CA GLU A 10 -12.18 8.78 1.24
C GLU A 10 -10.89 8.27 1.89
N MET A 11 -10.16 7.37 1.21
CA MET A 11 -8.86 6.88 1.68
C MET A 11 -7.84 8.01 1.81
N ILE A 12 -7.75 8.90 0.81
CA ILE A 12 -6.86 10.06 0.83
C ILE A 12 -7.22 10.97 2.01
N GLU A 13 -8.50 11.24 2.22
CA GLU A 13 -8.96 12.10 3.30
C GLU A 13 -8.64 11.50 4.68
N VAL A 14 -8.92 10.21 4.88
CA VAL A 14 -8.55 9.49 6.12
C VAL A 14 -7.04 9.51 6.31
N GLY A 15 -6.27 9.26 5.24
CA GLY A 15 -4.82 9.24 5.30
C GLY A 15 -4.23 10.60 5.65
N ARG A 16 -4.78 11.69 5.10
CA ARG A 16 -4.38 13.05 5.46
C ARG A 16 -4.65 13.35 6.93
N ARG A 17 -5.84 13.02 7.44
CA ARG A 17 -6.17 13.18 8.87
C ARG A 17 -5.25 12.37 9.79
N ALA A 18 -4.82 11.19 9.34
CA ALA A 18 -3.89 10.34 10.07
C ALA A 18 -2.40 10.72 9.86
N GLY A 19 -2.10 11.74 9.05
CA GLY A 19 -0.73 12.19 8.78
C GLY A 19 0.10 11.17 8.00
N LEU A 20 -0.54 10.41 7.10
CA LEU A 20 0.12 9.40 6.29
C LEU A 20 0.95 10.06 5.20
N TRP A 21 2.16 9.56 5.02
CA TRP A 21 3.05 9.96 3.94
C TRP A 21 2.46 9.57 2.59
N GLY A 22 2.66 10.42 1.57
CA GLY A 22 2.37 10.10 0.17
C GLY A 22 0.89 10.19 -0.24
N MET A 23 0.00 10.66 0.64
CA MET A 23 -1.41 10.88 0.28
C MET A 23 -1.59 11.94 -0.81
N ASP A 24 -0.72 12.95 -0.82
CA ASP A 24 -0.76 13.97 -1.87
C ASP A 24 -0.26 13.44 -3.22
N LEU A 25 0.59 12.41 -3.23
CA LEU A 25 0.99 11.71 -4.46
C LEU A 25 -0.23 11.03 -5.08
N ALA A 26 -1.03 10.34 -4.26
CA ALA A 26 -2.27 9.71 -4.70
C ALA A 26 -3.31 10.73 -5.17
N ALA A 27 -3.44 11.86 -4.46
CA ALA A 27 -4.35 12.93 -4.84
C ALA A 27 -3.94 13.63 -6.14
N SER A 28 -2.64 13.71 -6.43
CA SER A 28 -2.12 14.35 -7.65
C SER A 28 -2.31 13.52 -8.92
N ASP A 29 -2.53 12.21 -8.79
CA ASP A 29 -2.60 11.27 -9.91
C ASP A 29 -3.72 10.25 -9.69
N MET A 30 -4.96 10.75 -9.70
CA MET A 30 -6.16 9.92 -9.51
C MET A 30 -6.29 8.79 -10.54
N PRO A 31 -5.98 8.98 -11.85
CA PRO A 31 -5.98 7.87 -12.81
C PRO A 31 -5.01 6.76 -12.42
N LEU A 32 -3.79 7.10 -11.98
CA LEU A 32 -2.83 6.12 -11.50
C LEU A 32 -3.31 5.44 -10.22
N ALA A 33 -3.84 6.20 -9.25
CA ALA A 33 -4.41 5.64 -8.02
C ALA A 33 -5.52 4.63 -8.32
N LEU A 34 -6.42 4.93 -9.27
CA LEU A 34 -7.47 4.00 -9.71
C LEU A 34 -6.91 2.76 -10.42
N LEU A 35 -5.80 2.89 -11.15
CA LEU A 35 -5.15 1.78 -11.84
C LEU A 35 -4.45 0.83 -10.86
N VAL A 36 -3.72 1.38 -9.88
CA VAL A 36 -2.84 0.61 -9.00
C VAL A 36 -3.54 0.13 -7.73
N CYS A 37 -4.55 0.87 -7.24
CA CYS A 37 -5.22 0.60 -5.98
C CYS A 37 -6.53 -0.20 -6.19
N ASN A 38 -6.46 -1.32 -6.93
CA ASN A 38 -7.59 -2.23 -7.21
C ASN A 38 -7.88 -3.24 -6.07
N GLY A 39 -7.32 -3.02 -4.88
CA GLY A 39 -7.45 -3.91 -3.71
C GLY A 39 -6.15 -4.00 -2.92
N ILE A 40 -6.12 -4.85 -1.89
CA ILE A 40 -4.88 -5.07 -1.14
C ILE A 40 -4.00 -6.08 -1.84
N GLY A 41 -2.76 -5.68 -2.12
CA GLY A 41 -1.69 -6.57 -2.54
C GLY A 41 -1.33 -6.35 -3.99
N ALA A 42 -0.02 -6.16 -4.21
CA ALA A 42 0.59 -5.99 -5.52
C ALA A 42 0.17 -7.09 -6.52
N GLU A 43 0.29 -6.79 -7.83
CA GLU A 43 -0.21 -7.63 -8.93
C GLU A 43 0.21 -9.13 -8.88
N TRP A 44 1.33 -9.42 -8.21
CA TRP A 44 1.88 -10.76 -8.02
C TRP A 44 1.35 -11.52 -6.79
N PHE A 45 0.56 -10.90 -5.92
CA PHE A 45 -0.07 -11.62 -4.80
C PHE A 45 -1.07 -12.65 -5.36
N PRO A 46 -1.03 -13.90 -4.90
CA PRO A 46 -2.11 -14.85 -5.17
C PRO A 46 -3.46 -14.30 -4.70
N ASP A 47 -4.55 -14.59 -5.41
CA ASP A 47 -5.88 -14.05 -5.08
C ASP A 47 -6.33 -14.39 -3.66
N TRP A 48 -5.97 -15.57 -3.15
CA TRP A 48 -6.25 -15.95 -1.77
C TRP A 48 -5.51 -15.07 -0.75
N LEU A 49 -4.31 -14.59 -1.09
CA LEU A 49 -3.53 -13.70 -0.23
C LEU A 49 -4.07 -12.27 -0.29
N ARG A 50 -4.47 -11.79 -1.48
CA ARG A 50 -5.17 -10.50 -1.61
C ARG A 50 -6.46 -10.48 -0.80
N TRP A 51 -7.26 -11.54 -0.95
CA TRP A 51 -8.51 -11.69 -0.21
C TRP A 51 -8.26 -11.76 1.29
N LEU A 52 -7.26 -12.53 1.73
CA LEU A 52 -6.90 -12.66 3.14
C LEU A 52 -6.46 -11.31 3.73
N VAL A 53 -5.63 -10.53 3.04
CA VAL A 53 -5.23 -9.21 3.54
C VAL A 53 -6.43 -8.25 3.54
N GLY A 54 -7.27 -8.28 2.49
CA GLY A 54 -8.51 -7.51 2.37
C GLY A 54 -9.49 -7.73 3.52
N VAL A 55 -9.68 -8.99 3.90
CA VAL A 55 -10.56 -9.41 5.01
C VAL A 55 -9.92 -9.10 6.37
N ILE A 56 -8.61 -9.30 6.51
CA ILE A 56 -7.94 -9.15 7.80
C ILE A 56 -7.78 -7.68 8.17
N CYS A 57 -7.64 -6.74 7.24
CA CYS A 57 -7.36 -5.35 7.63
C CYS A 57 -7.84 -4.28 6.64
N PRO A 58 -9.13 -3.89 6.70
CA PRO A 58 -9.67 -2.76 5.92
C PRO A 58 -8.90 -1.45 6.16
N SER A 59 -8.41 -1.26 7.39
CA SER A 59 -7.59 -0.09 7.76
C SER A 59 -6.21 -0.05 7.12
N LEU A 60 -5.73 -1.16 6.57
CA LEU A 60 -4.43 -1.21 5.88
C LEU A 60 -4.55 -0.87 4.38
N ILE A 61 -5.76 -0.82 3.82
CA ILE A 61 -6.00 -0.37 2.45
C ILE A 61 -5.49 1.08 2.30
N VAL A 62 -5.77 1.93 3.27
CA VAL A 62 -5.35 3.35 3.23
C VAL A 62 -3.83 3.49 3.19
N ILE A 63 -3.08 2.64 3.90
CA ILE A 63 -1.61 2.74 3.93
C ILE A 63 -0.95 2.13 2.69
N SER A 64 -1.64 1.23 1.96
CA SER A 64 -1.08 0.62 0.76
C SER A 64 -1.13 1.57 -0.44
N LEU A 65 -2.08 2.51 -0.50
CA LEU A 65 -2.24 3.42 -1.63
C LEU A 65 -0.94 4.18 -2.03
N PRO A 66 -0.21 4.84 -1.11
CA PRO A 66 1.07 5.45 -1.45
C PRO A 66 2.15 4.43 -1.84
N HIS A 67 2.17 3.28 -1.14
CA HIS A 67 3.14 2.21 -1.37
C HIS A 67 2.98 1.60 -2.77
N ASP A 68 1.74 1.35 -3.21
CA ASP A 68 1.41 0.81 -4.52
C ASP A 68 1.79 1.79 -5.63
N ILE A 69 1.60 3.09 -5.42
CA ILE A 69 2.04 4.14 -6.34
C ILE A 69 3.58 4.18 -6.45
N GLU A 70 4.29 4.14 -5.32
CA GLU A 70 5.76 4.10 -5.31
C GLU A 70 6.28 2.84 -6.03
N TYR A 71 5.68 1.68 -5.76
CA TYR A 71 6.04 0.43 -6.41
C TYR A 71 5.74 0.44 -7.91
N PHE A 72 4.64 1.07 -8.33
CA PHE A 72 4.31 1.20 -9.74
C PHE A 72 5.31 2.09 -10.48
N ARG A 73 5.64 3.25 -9.89
CA ARG A 73 6.68 4.16 -10.41
C ARG A 73 8.04 3.49 -10.52
N GLY A 74 8.27 2.43 -9.75
CA GLY A 74 9.44 1.57 -9.87
C GLY A 74 10.70 2.24 -9.31
N GLY A 75 11.86 1.78 -9.75
CA GLY A 75 13.15 2.27 -9.26
C GLY A 75 14.16 1.15 -9.09
N GLY A 76 15.16 1.35 -8.22
CA GLY A 76 16.07 0.30 -7.78
C GLY A 76 15.65 -0.35 -6.48
N ILE A 77 16.49 -1.25 -5.96
CA ILE A 77 16.29 -1.88 -4.64
C ILE A 77 16.18 -0.85 -3.51
N ARG A 78 16.83 0.32 -3.67
CA ARG A 78 16.77 1.43 -2.69
C ARG A 78 15.39 2.07 -2.63
N ASP A 79 14.80 2.39 -3.79
CA ASP A 79 13.46 3.00 -3.86
C ASP A 79 12.42 2.07 -3.27
N ARG A 80 12.57 0.77 -3.51
CA ARG A 80 11.73 -0.24 -2.87
C ARG A 80 11.86 -0.25 -1.35
N TRP A 81 13.09 -0.18 -0.81
CA TRP A 81 13.27 -0.13 0.64
C TRP A 81 12.69 1.13 1.26
N ILE A 82 12.74 2.26 0.55
CA ILE A 82 12.10 3.51 0.96
C ILE A 82 10.58 3.34 0.99
N ALA A 83 9.99 2.78 -0.06
CA ALA A 83 8.54 2.51 -0.11
C ALA A 83 8.10 1.57 1.02
N ASP A 84 8.83 0.47 1.25
CA ASP A 84 8.54 -0.45 2.37
C ASP A 84 8.64 0.26 3.74
N TRP A 85 9.57 1.20 3.88
CA TRP A 85 9.70 2.00 5.09
C TRP A 85 8.55 2.98 5.27
N HIS A 86 8.09 3.63 4.19
CA HIS A 86 6.90 4.48 4.20
C HIS A 86 5.64 3.68 4.58
N PHE A 87 5.50 2.45 4.07
CA PHE A 87 4.41 1.55 4.45
C PHE A 87 4.41 1.26 5.96
N LEU A 88 5.56 0.90 6.53
CA LEU A 88 5.69 0.65 7.98
C LEU A 88 5.34 1.90 8.80
N CYS A 89 5.91 3.06 8.43
CA CYS A 89 5.65 4.32 9.12
C CYS A 89 4.16 4.69 9.07
N ASN A 90 3.54 4.55 7.91
CA ASN A 90 2.12 4.81 7.71
C ASN A 90 1.25 3.86 8.53
N GLY A 91 1.58 2.57 8.54
CA GLY A 91 0.85 1.58 9.33
C GLY A 91 0.97 1.78 10.85
N LEU A 92 2.10 2.28 11.34
CA LEU A 92 2.24 2.67 12.75
C LEU A 92 1.46 3.95 13.07
N ARG A 93 1.44 4.94 12.16
CA ARG A 93 0.63 6.16 12.32
C ARG A 93 -0.86 5.88 12.32
N ILE A 94 -1.36 5.05 11.40
CA ILE A 94 -2.78 4.70 11.34
C ILE A 94 -3.17 3.85 12.57
N ALA A 95 -2.27 3.00 13.06
CA ALA A 95 -2.49 2.26 14.30
C ALA A 95 -2.61 3.19 15.51
N TRP A 96 -1.78 4.25 15.56
CA TRP A 96 -1.89 5.29 16.58
C TRP A 96 -3.20 6.07 16.46
N PHE A 97 -3.56 6.50 15.25
CA PHE A 97 -4.80 7.23 14.96
C PHE A 97 -6.04 6.46 15.41
N TYR A 98 -6.10 5.15 15.14
CA TYR A 98 -7.18 4.27 15.60
C TYR A 98 -6.99 3.69 17.01
N LYS A 99 -5.90 4.03 17.72
CA LYS A 99 -5.53 3.46 19.02
C LYS A 99 -5.56 1.92 19.05
N SER A 100 -5.12 1.28 17.97
CA SER A 100 -5.27 -0.16 17.76
C SER A 100 -3.93 -0.89 17.66
N ARG A 101 -3.58 -1.60 18.74
CA ARG A 101 -2.39 -2.48 18.76
C ARG A 101 -2.45 -3.60 17.72
N LYS A 102 -3.66 -4.06 17.36
CA LYS A 102 -3.86 -5.08 16.31
C LYS A 102 -3.41 -4.56 14.95
N VAL A 103 -3.67 -3.28 14.64
CA VAL A 103 -3.25 -2.66 13.38
C VAL A 103 -1.73 -2.49 13.34
N ALA A 104 -1.11 -2.10 14.45
CA ALA A 104 0.35 -2.03 14.57
C ALA A 104 1.00 -3.40 14.33
N ALA A 105 0.51 -4.45 14.99
CA ALA A 105 1.04 -5.81 14.83
C ALA A 105 0.93 -6.30 13.39
N LYS A 106 -0.22 -6.10 12.75
CA LYS A 106 -0.44 -6.51 11.35
C LYS A 106 0.44 -5.73 10.38
N THR A 107 0.64 -4.43 10.61
CA THR A 107 1.58 -3.60 9.83
C THR A 107 2.97 -4.21 9.86
N VAL A 108 3.48 -4.55 11.05
CA VAL A 108 4.82 -5.11 11.21
C VAL A 108 4.93 -6.47 10.50
N VAL A 109 3.93 -7.34 10.63
CA VAL A 109 3.89 -8.64 9.94
C VAL A 109 3.94 -8.46 8.43
N LEU A 110 3.09 -7.59 7.87
CA LEU A 110 3.08 -7.33 6.43
C LEU A 110 4.39 -6.70 5.95
N TRP A 111 4.97 -5.79 6.73
CA TRP A 111 6.28 -5.22 6.41
C TRP A 111 7.38 -6.29 6.36
N ILE A 112 7.39 -7.24 7.30
CA ILE A 112 8.33 -8.38 7.27
C ILE A 112 8.12 -9.23 6.01
N ILE A 113 6.87 -9.53 5.66
CA ILE A 113 6.53 -10.28 4.44
C ILE A 113 7.03 -9.53 3.20
N LEU A 114 6.79 -8.21 3.12
CA LEU A 114 7.28 -7.37 2.02
C LEU A 114 8.81 -7.40 1.90
N ARG A 115 9.53 -7.37 3.03
CA ARG A 115 11.00 -7.44 3.05
C ARG A 115 11.52 -8.77 2.53
N ILE A 116 10.93 -9.88 2.96
CA ILE A 116 11.37 -11.24 2.61
C ILE A 116 10.97 -11.58 1.17
N PHE A 117 9.72 -11.33 0.78
CA PHE A 117 9.15 -11.81 -0.47
C PHE A 117 9.11 -10.78 -1.60
N GLY A 118 9.12 -9.48 -1.30
CA GLY A 118 9.01 -8.48 -2.36
C GLY A 118 10.21 -8.46 -3.32
N ALA A 119 11.33 -9.13 -2.99
CA ALA A 119 12.49 -9.25 -3.89
C ALA A 119 12.19 -10.19 -5.05
N ALA A 120 11.46 -11.28 -4.79
CA ALA A 120 10.96 -12.17 -5.83
C ALA A 120 10.01 -11.43 -6.78
N ALA A 121 9.14 -10.59 -6.22
CA ALA A 121 8.20 -9.78 -6.97
C ALA A 121 8.83 -8.66 -7.81
N PHE A 122 9.81 -7.96 -7.25
CA PHE A 122 10.54 -6.91 -7.97
C PHE A 122 11.34 -7.49 -9.13
N ASN A 123 11.94 -8.67 -8.94
CA ASN A 123 12.65 -9.39 -9.99
C ASN A 123 11.70 -9.98 -11.06
N TRP A 124 10.47 -10.34 -10.70
CA TRP A 124 9.43 -10.76 -11.64
C TRP A 124 9.07 -9.64 -12.63
N LYS A 125 8.76 -8.44 -12.12
CA LYS A 125 8.39 -7.28 -12.95
C LYS A 125 9.52 -6.83 -13.91
N ARG A 126 10.80 -7.04 -13.53
CA ARG A 126 11.95 -6.78 -14.40
C ARG A 126 12.09 -7.79 -15.55
N ASN A 127 11.56 -9.01 -15.39
CA ASN A 127 11.65 -10.05 -16.40
C ASN A 127 10.50 -9.99 -17.43
N GLU A 128 9.33 -9.46 -17.06
CA GLU A 128 8.23 -9.20 -18.00
C GLU A 128 8.39 -7.91 -18.81
N ALA A 129 9.23 -6.98 -18.34
CA ALA A 129 9.59 -5.75 -19.07
C ALA A 129 10.70 -5.95 -20.12
N LYS A 130 10.97 -7.19 -20.53
CA LYS A 130 11.93 -7.55 -21.59
C LYS A 130 11.23 -8.12 -22.80
#